data_AF-A0A6J4ZQF6-F1
#
_entry.id   AF-A0A6J4ZQF6-F1
#
_cell.length_a   1.000
_cell.length_b   1.000
_cell.length_c   1.000
_cell.angle_alpha   90.00
_cell.angle_beta   90.00
_cell.angle_gamma   90.00
#
_symmetry.space_group_name_H-M   'P 1'
#
loop_
_entity.id
_entity.type
_entity.pdbx_description
1 polymer ?
#
loop_
_entity_poly.entity_id
_entity_poly.type
_entity_poly.pdbx_seq_one_letter_code
_entity_poly.pdbx_strand_id
1 'polypeptide(L)'
;MTQRLCESYRGFDLLIEAVDTVCTDGRHVRVHRTITRRLGERTLSVATHCETAPCSAELSQQALADALRDAREAVDRLLGGWHPAYSQPPAFEKASAH
;
A
#
# COMPACT_ATOMS: atom_id res chain seq x y z
N MET A 1 0.11 -8.74 -16.24
CA MET A 1 0.88 -7.57 -16.71
C MET A 1 1.57 -6.95 -15.51
N THR A 2 2.53 -6.04 -15.72
CA THR A 2 3.15 -5.28 -14.62
C THR A 2 2.80 -3.81 -14.81
N GLN A 3 2.19 -3.23 -13.79
CA GLN A 3 1.86 -1.80 -13.74
C GLN A 3 2.71 -1.14 -12.66
N ARG A 4 3.16 0.09 -12.90
CA ARG A 4 4.05 0.82 -12.00
C ARG A 4 3.58 2.25 -11.85
N LEU A 5 3.58 2.73 -10.62
CA LEU A 5 3.31 4.12 -10.27
C LEU A 5 4.45 4.66 -9.41
N CYS A 6 4.96 5.82 -9.79
CA CYS A 6 5.97 6.55 -9.03
C CYS A 6 5.42 7.93 -8.67
N GLU A 7 5.59 8.35 -7.42
CA GLU A 7 5.19 9.68 -6.95
C GLU A 7 6.18 10.20 -5.92
N SER A 8 6.45 11.51 -5.90
CA SER A 8 7.10 12.16 -4.76
C SER A 8 6.04 12.83 -3.86
N TYR A 9 5.99 12.45 -2.59
CA TYR A 9 5.01 12.93 -1.61
C TYR A 9 5.71 13.39 -0.32
N ARG A 10 5.54 14.68 0.04
CA ARG A 10 6.13 15.32 1.24
C ARG A 10 7.64 15.05 1.45
N GLY A 11 8.40 14.97 0.36
CA GLY A 11 9.85 14.71 0.39
C GLY A 11 10.24 13.23 0.51
N PHE A 12 9.29 12.31 0.36
CA PHE A 12 9.51 10.88 0.17
C PHE A 12 9.20 10.49 -1.26
N ASP A 13 9.90 9.49 -1.78
CA ASP A 13 9.62 8.88 -3.07
C ASP A 13 8.87 7.57 -2.86
N LEU A 14 7.69 7.47 -3.47
CA LEU A 14 6.77 6.34 -3.43
C LEU A 14 6.88 5.57 -4.73
N LEU A 15 7.10 4.26 -4.63
CA LEU A 15 7.09 3.32 -5.74
C LEU A 15 6.05 2.24 -5.45
N ILE A 16 5.04 2.14 -6.31
CA ILE A 16 4.03 1.09 -6.29
C ILE A 16 4.16 0.24 -7.54
N GLU A 17 4.29 -1.07 -7.37
CA GLU A 17 4.42 -2.04 -8.46
C GLU A 17 3.33 -3.10 -8.29
N ALA A 18 2.41 -3.20 -9.25
CA ALA A 18 1.39 -4.23 -9.29
C ALA A 18 1.74 -5.26 -10.37
N VAL A 19 1.77 -6.54 -10.00
CA VAL A 19 2.02 -7.65 -10.90
C VAL A 19 0.79 -8.55 -10.89
N ASP A 20 0.12 -8.69 -12.03
CA ASP A 20 -0.92 -9.70 -12.18
C ASP A 20 -0.27 -11.07 -12.31
N THR A 21 -0.64 -11.99 -11.44
CA THR A 21 -0.22 -13.38 -11.45
C THR A 21 -1.43 -14.29 -11.65
N VAL A 22 -1.34 -15.23 -12.59
CA VAL A 22 -2.32 -16.30 -12.74
C VAL A 22 -1.85 -17.47 -11.87
N CYS A 23 -2.62 -17.81 -10.85
CA CYS A 23 -2.40 -18.96 -9.98
C CYS A 23 -3.42 -20.06 -10.31
N THR A 24 -3.24 -21.26 -9.74
CA THR A 24 -4.18 -22.39 -9.91
C THR A 24 -5.60 -22.04 -9.48
N ASP A 25 -5.74 -21.12 -8.54
CA ASP A 25 -7.00 -20.78 -7.88
C ASP A 25 -7.65 -19.51 -8.48
N GLY A 26 -7.04 -18.93 -9.52
CA GLY A 26 -7.53 -17.75 -10.20
C GLY A 26 -6.48 -16.70 -10.47
N ARG A 27 -6.93 -15.48 -10.82
CA ARG A 27 -6.05 -14.32 -11.01
C ARG A 27 -5.85 -13.60 -9.68
N HIS A 28 -4.61 -13.25 -9.41
CA HIS A 28 -4.21 -12.45 -8.26
C HIS A 28 -3.42 -11.24 -8.73
N VAL A 29 -3.42 -10.20 -7.92
CA VAL A 29 -2.50 -9.07 -8.06
C VAL A 29 -1.63 -9.03 -6.84
N ARG A 30 -0.31 -9.01 -7.08
CA ARG A 30 0.69 -8.72 -6.06
C ARG A 30 1.06 -7.25 -6.17
N VAL A 31 0.88 -6.50 -5.09
CA VAL A 31 1.29 -5.10 -5.01
C VAL A 31 2.50 -4.97 -4.09
N HIS A 32 3.57 -4.41 -4.62
CA HIS A 32 4.75 -3.98 -3.88
C HIS A 32 4.69 -2.47 -3.68
N ARG A 33 4.82 -2.01 -2.44
CA ARG A 33 4.98 -0.59 -2.10
C ARG A 33 6.33 -0.35 -1.46
N THR A 34 7.05 0.65 -1.95
CA THR A 34 8.35 1.06 -1.42
C THR A 34 8.33 2.57 -1.18
N ILE A 35 8.63 2.97 0.05
CA ILE A 35 8.76 4.37 0.47
C ILE A 35 10.25 4.61 0.71
N THR A 36 10.83 5.54 -0.04
CA THR A 36 12.23 5.92 0.12
C THR A 36 12.37 7.41 0.41
N ARG A 37 13.50 7.81 0.98
CA ARG A 37 13.83 9.22 1.20
C ARG A 37 15.29 9.47 0.86
N ARG A 38 15.57 10.59 0.21
CA ARG A 38 16.95 11.04 -0.05
C ARG A 38 17.48 11.83 1.15
N LEU A 39 18.67 11.45 1.60
CA LEU A 39 19.43 12.10 2.67
C LEU A 39 20.82 12.44 2.12
N GLY A 40 20.94 13.64 1.55
CA GLY A 40 22.10 14.00 0.73
C GLY A 40 22.22 13.07 -0.48
N GLU A 41 23.40 12.48 -0.65
CA GLU A 41 23.69 11.53 -1.75
C GLU A 41 23.15 10.10 -1.51
N ARG A 42 22.54 9.84 -0.34
CA ARG A 42 22.06 8.49 0.02
C ARG A 42 20.55 8.38 -0.15
N THR A 43 20.11 7.27 -0.72
CA THR A 43 18.69 6.88 -0.71
C THR A 43 18.47 5.86 0.40
N LEU A 44 17.52 6.13 1.29
CA LEU A 44 17.17 5.25 2.40
C LEU A 44 15.77 4.67 2.15
N SER A 45 15.65 3.34 2.19
CA SER A 45 14.34 2.67 2.19
C SER A 45 13.75 2.77 3.59
N VAL A 46 12.62 3.45 3.70
CA VAL A 46 11.95 3.74 4.98
C VAL A 46 10.93 2.66 5.31
N ALA A 47 10.19 2.21 4.29
CA ALA A 47 9.23 1.13 4.43
C ALA A 47 9.08 0.37 3.10
N THR A 48 8.98 -0.95 3.19
CA THR A 48 8.62 -1.81 2.07
C THR A 48 7.52 -2.76 2.52
N HIS A 49 6.52 -2.94 1.68
CA HIS A 49 5.44 -3.86 1.98
C HIS A 49 4.94 -4.54 0.70
N CYS A 50 4.52 -5.79 0.85
CA CYS A 50 4.05 -6.63 -0.24
C CYS A 50 2.72 -7.23 0.18
N GLU A 51 1.69 -6.98 -0.63
CA GLU A 51 0.35 -7.52 -0.44
C GLU A 51 -0.01 -8.34 -1.68
N THR A 52 -0.79 -9.39 -1.49
CA THR A 52 -1.32 -10.21 -2.60
C THR A 52 -2.81 -10.38 -2.38
N ALA A 53 -3.61 -9.99 -3.36
CA ALA A 53 -5.06 -10.07 -3.30
C ALA A 53 -5.63 -10.81 -4.53
N PRO A 54 -6.74 -11.56 -4.38
CA PRO A 54 -7.50 -12.06 -5.52
C PRO A 54 -7.96 -10.89 -6.40
N CYS A 55 -7.93 -11.04 -7.72
CA CYS A 55 -8.19 -9.91 -8.62
C CYS A 55 -9.00 -10.29 -9.86
N SER A 56 -9.96 -9.43 -10.24
CA SER A 56 -10.52 -9.34 -11.60
C SER A 56 -9.80 -8.20 -12.34
N ALA A 57 -9.82 -8.19 -13.67
CA ALA A 57 -9.01 -7.22 -14.45
C ALA A 57 -9.30 -5.74 -14.11
N GLU A 58 -10.54 -5.42 -13.75
CA GLU A 58 -10.98 -4.08 -13.33
C GLU A 58 -10.42 -3.65 -11.96
N LEU A 59 -10.06 -4.61 -11.10
CA LEU A 59 -9.56 -4.36 -9.75
C LEU A 59 -8.06 -3.99 -9.72
N SER A 60 -7.32 -4.14 -10.83
CA SER A 60 -5.89 -3.83 -10.89
C SER A 60 -5.58 -2.34 -10.70
N GLN A 61 -6.34 -1.46 -11.38
CA GLN A 61 -6.19 -0.01 -11.24
C GLN A 61 -6.66 0.49 -9.87
N GLN A 62 -7.73 -0.10 -9.34
CA GLN A 62 -8.22 0.22 -8.00
C GLN A 62 -7.18 -0.17 -6.93
N ALA A 63 -6.60 -1.37 -7.04
CA ALA A 63 -5.55 -1.83 -6.13
C ALA A 63 -4.31 -0.92 -6.14
N LEU A 64 -3.93 -0.37 -7.30
CA LEU A 64 -2.87 0.63 -7.39
C LEU A 64 -3.25 1.95 -6.70
N ALA A 65 -4.46 2.44 -6.93
CA ALA A 65 -4.94 3.67 -6.31
C ALA A 65 -5.00 3.56 -4.78
N ASP A 66 -5.49 2.43 -4.28
CA ASP A 66 -5.52 2.13 -2.85
C ASP A 66 -4.12 2.00 -2.27
N ALA A 67 -3.21 1.28 -2.93
CA ALA A 67 -1.83 1.17 -2.48
C ALA A 67 -1.09 2.51 -2.46
N LEU A 68 -1.40 3.42 -3.39
CA LEU A 68 -0.86 4.79 -3.37
C LEU A 68 -1.43 5.58 -2.19
N ARG A 69 -2.74 5.49 -1.93
CA ARG A 69 -3.37 6.13 -0.77
C ARG A 69 -2.73 5.64 0.53
N ASP A 70 -2.61 4.34 0.70
CA ASP A 70 -1.99 3.72 1.88
C ASP A 70 -0.50 4.11 2.04
N ALA A 71 0.23 4.27 0.93
CA ALA A 71 1.61 4.73 0.95
C ALA A 71 1.73 6.19 1.42
N ARG A 72 0.82 7.07 0.99
CA ARG A 72 0.74 8.46 1.48
C ARG A 72 0.38 8.50 2.96
N GLU A 73 -0.60 7.71 3.38
CA GLU A 73 -0.98 7.57 4.78
C GLU A 73 0.20 7.08 5.64
N ALA A 74 1.00 6.13 5.13
CA ALA A 74 2.21 5.68 5.81
C ALA A 74 3.26 6.79 5.94
N VAL A 75 3.44 7.64 4.91
CA VAL A 75 4.30 8.83 5.01
C VAL A 75 3.76 9.81 6.05
N ASP A 76 2.47 10.07 6.06
CA ASP A 76 1.86 10.95 7.07
C ASP A 76 2.12 10.41 8.48
N ARG A 77 1.96 9.10 8.73
CA ARG A 77 2.32 8.46 10.01
C ARG A 77 3.79 8.66 10.37
N LEU A 78 4.71 8.48 9.41
CA LEU A 78 6.15 8.66 9.62
C LEU A 78 6.51 10.10 10.01
N LEU A 79 5.78 11.07 9.49
CA LEU A 79 5.94 12.48 9.81
C LEU A 79 5.23 12.91 11.11
N GLY A 80 4.67 11.95 11.87
CA GLY A 80 3.94 12.21 13.11
C GLY A 80 2.45 12.53 12.91
N GLY A 81 1.93 12.33 11.70
CA GLY A 81 0.54 12.54 11.33
C GLY A 81 -0.27 11.26 11.32
N TRP A 82 -0.92 10.94 12.44
CA TRP A 82 -2.32 10.51 12.42
C TRP A 82 -2.91 10.78 13.79
N HIS A 83 -3.97 11.61 13.84
CA HIS A 83 -4.72 11.87 15.05
C HIS A 83 -5.20 10.53 15.66
N PRO A 84 -5.13 10.31 16.99
CA PRO A 84 -5.52 9.06 17.65
C PRO A 84 -6.94 8.53 17.31
N ALA A 85 -7.78 9.36 16.69
CA ALA A 85 -9.14 9.05 16.27
C ALA A 85 -9.24 7.95 15.20
N TYR A 86 -8.19 7.73 14.40
CA TYR A 86 -8.18 6.71 13.33
C TYR A 86 -7.31 5.49 13.67
N SER A 87 -6.75 5.45 14.88
CA SER A 87 -5.96 4.32 15.38
C SER A 87 -6.83 3.19 15.92
N GLN A 88 -8.16 3.29 15.82
CA GLN A 88 -9.04 2.21 16.25
C GLN A 88 -8.95 1.08 15.22
N PRO A 89 -8.52 -0.14 15.61
CA PRO A 89 -8.74 -1.30 14.77
C PRO A 89 -10.25 -1.42 14.53
N PRO A 90 -10.68 -1.95 13.36
CA PRO A 90 -12.09 -2.22 13.14
C PRO A 90 -12.60 -2.99 14.34
N ALA A 91 -13.63 -2.46 15.00
CA ALA A 91 -14.29 -3.15 16.08
C ALA A 91 -14.78 -4.48 15.50
N PHE A 92 -14.04 -5.56 15.77
CA PHE A 92 -14.58 -6.89 15.62
C PHE A 92 -15.74 -6.95 16.61
N GLU A 93 -16.95 -6.69 16.09
CA GLU A 93 -18.18 -7.07 16.75
C GLU A 93 -18.03 -8.54 17.15
N LYS A 94 -17.84 -8.77 18.45
CA LYS A 94 -18.20 -10.06 19.03
C LYS A 94 -19.68 -10.21 18.78
N ALA A 95 -20.03 -10.98 17.76
CA ALA A 95 -21.38 -11.50 17.61
C ALA A 95 -21.73 -12.25 18.90
N SER A 96 -22.56 -11.62 19.73
CA SER A 96 -23.19 -12.27 20.88
C SER A 96 -24.04 -13.41 20.37
N ALA A 97 -23.68 -14.63 20.76
CA ALA A 97 -24.57 -15.78 20.65
C ALA A 97 -25.71 -15.60 21.67
N HIS A 98 -26.94 -15.65 21.18
CA HIS A 98 -28.15 -15.86 21.98
C HIS A 98 -28.99 -16.94 21.32
#